data_AF-W1DEQ3-F1
#
_entry.id   AF-W1DEQ3-F1
#
_cell.length_a   1.000
_cell.length_b   1.000
_cell.length_c   1.000
_cell.angle_alpha   90.00
_cell.angle_beta   90.00
_cell.angle_gamma   90.00
#
_symmetry.space_group_name_H-M   'P 1'
#
loop_
_entity.id
_entity.type
_entity.pdbx_description
1 polymer ?
#
loop_
_entity_poly.entity_id
_entity_poly.type
_entity_poly.pdbx_seq_one_letter_code
_entity_poly.pdbx_strand_id
1 'polypeptide(L)'
;MDGNTGRLTGTRVHTPITVQKDFDKTTPLLYKALSENQTLKSATIKMYQILDAGVESEYFNITLENVKVTGITPNLFPDSGTGTHSETIQLRYEAITWKHCDGNIIYKDSWNHRATA
;
A
#
# COMPACT_ATOMS: atom_id res chain seq x y z
N MET A 1 -0.97 -24.83 10.47
CA MET A 1 -0.87 -25.05 11.93
C MET A 1 -0.48 -26.49 12.13
N ASP A 2 0.54 -26.77 12.93
CA ASP A 2 0.83 -28.15 13.34
C ASP A 2 0.12 -28.43 14.66
N GLY A 3 -0.66 -29.51 14.71
CA GLY A 3 -1.78 -29.68 15.65
C GLY A 3 -1.43 -29.93 17.11
N ASN A 4 -0.14 -29.89 17.51
CA ASN A 4 0.26 -30.31 18.86
C ASN A 4 1.36 -29.47 19.54
N THR A 5 1.82 -28.36 18.95
CA THR A 5 2.92 -27.55 19.55
C THR A 5 2.66 -26.05 19.64
N GLY A 6 1.57 -25.54 19.07
CA GLY A 6 1.28 -24.09 19.04
C GLY A 6 2.33 -23.25 18.27
N ARG A 7 3.30 -23.90 17.63
CA ARG A 7 4.40 -23.24 16.92
C ARG A 7 3.86 -22.64 15.61
N LEU A 8 4.02 -21.33 15.44
CA LEU A 8 3.74 -20.64 14.18
C LEU A 8 4.74 -21.15 13.12
N THR A 9 4.31 -22.13 12.31
CA THR A 9 5.12 -22.76 11.26
C THR A 9 5.06 -22.03 9.92
N GLY A 10 4.26 -20.96 9.80
CA GLY A 10 4.18 -20.13 8.60
C GLY A 10 5.12 -18.93 8.66
N THR A 11 5.78 -18.62 7.54
CA THR A 11 6.27 -17.26 7.32
C THR A 11 5.07 -16.32 7.25
N ARG A 12 5.23 -15.07 7.71
CA ARG A 12 4.19 -14.04 7.58
C ARG A 12 3.75 -13.95 6.12
N VAL A 13 2.45 -13.78 5.85
CA VAL A 13 1.90 -13.58 4.51
C VAL A 13 1.26 -12.19 4.49
N HIS A 14 1.82 -11.29 3.68
CA HIS A 14 1.28 -9.95 3.54
C HIS A 14 0.17 -9.96 2.49
N THR A 15 -1.02 -9.49 2.88
CA THR A 15 -2.09 -9.20 1.93
C THR A 15 -1.74 -7.93 1.13
N PRO A 16 -2.22 -7.78 -0.11
CA PRO A 16 -2.04 -6.55 -0.87
C PRO A 16 -2.54 -5.33 -0.10
N ILE A 17 -1.86 -4.19 -0.27
CA ILE A 17 -2.38 -2.91 0.19
C ILE A 17 -3.39 -2.42 -0.84
N THR A 18 -4.57 -2.04 -0.36
CA THR A 18 -5.67 -1.56 -1.20
C THR A 18 -5.84 -0.06 -1.02
N VAL A 19 -5.86 0.69 -2.11
CA VAL A 19 -6.08 2.15 -2.12
C VAL A 19 -7.22 2.45 -3.09
N GLN A 20 -8.16 3.31 -2.68
CA GLN A 20 -9.23 3.80 -3.55
C GLN A 20 -8.93 5.24 -3.96
N LYS A 21 -9.13 5.54 -5.24
CA LYS A 21 -9.05 6.90 -5.79
C LYS A 21 -10.13 7.12 -6.84
N ASP A 22 -10.38 8.37 -7.18
CA ASP A 22 -11.22 8.74 -8.31
C ASP A 22 -10.51 8.53 -9.65
N PHE A 23 -11.28 8.37 -10.73
CA PHE A 23 -10.75 8.37 -12.09
C PHE A 23 -10.11 9.75 -12.37
N ASP A 24 -8.82 9.72 -12.70
CA ASP A 24 -8.04 10.90 -13.03
C ASP A 24 -7.03 10.59 -14.16
N LYS A 25 -6.10 11.53 -14.42
CA LYS A 25 -5.06 11.37 -15.45
C LYS A 25 -4.11 10.20 -15.21
N THR A 26 -4.01 9.69 -13.98
CA THR A 26 -3.13 8.56 -13.64
C THR A 26 -3.77 7.20 -13.92
N THR A 27 -5.11 7.14 -14.06
CA THR A 27 -5.87 5.91 -14.35
C THR A 27 -5.25 5.07 -15.48
N PRO A 28 -5.00 5.62 -16.71
CA PRO A 28 -4.45 4.80 -17.79
C PRO A 28 -3.01 4.33 -17.51
N LEU A 29 -2.24 5.09 -16.73
CA LEU A 29 -0.87 4.73 -16.36
C LEU A 29 -0.84 3.56 -15.38
N LEU A 30 -1.80 3.51 -14.44
CA LEU A 30 -1.96 2.41 -13.51
C LEU A 30 -2.42 1.14 -14.23
N TYR A 31 -3.36 1.26 -15.17
CA TYR A 31 -3.77 0.14 -16.03
C TYR A 31 -2.63 -0.38 -16.91
N LYS A 32 -1.78 0.51 -17.43
CA LYS A 32 -0.55 0.11 -18.14
C LYS A 32 0.41 -0.64 -17.21
N ALA A 33 0.65 -0.13 -16.00
CA ALA A 33 1.53 -0.80 -15.05
C ALA A 33 1.01 -2.20 -14.66
N LEU A 34 -0.31 -2.35 -14.52
CA LEU A 34 -0.97 -3.64 -14.31
C LEU A 34 -0.81 -4.58 -15.52
N SER A 35 -1.12 -4.11 -16.73
CA SER A 35 -1.13 -4.96 -17.93
C SER A 35 0.26 -5.38 -18.40
N GLU A 36 1.27 -4.53 -18.19
CA GLU A 36 2.67 -4.80 -18.53
C GLU A 36 3.43 -5.48 -17.39
N ASN A 37 2.78 -5.77 -16.25
CA ASN A 37 3.40 -6.32 -15.05
C ASN A 37 4.64 -5.51 -14.60
N GLN A 38 4.54 -4.18 -14.76
CA GLN A 38 5.63 -3.25 -14.52
C GLN A 38 5.96 -3.18 -13.03
N THR A 39 7.23 -3.32 -12.68
CA THR A 39 7.71 -3.05 -11.33
C THR A 39 7.96 -1.55 -11.16
N LEU A 40 7.18 -0.92 -10.29
CA LEU A 40 7.38 0.44 -9.84
C LEU A 40 8.45 0.46 -8.75
N LYS A 41 9.39 1.42 -8.81
CA LYS A 41 10.50 1.51 -7.86
C LYS A 41 10.02 1.59 -6.41
N SER A 42 9.00 2.42 -6.16
CA SER A 42 8.48 2.65 -4.82
C SER A 42 7.07 3.26 -4.85
N ALA A 43 6.32 3.07 -3.78
CA ALA A 43 5.11 3.82 -3.49
C ALA A 43 5.16 4.34 -2.05
N THR A 44 4.74 5.58 -1.81
CA THR A 44 4.68 6.17 -0.46
C THR A 44 3.26 6.63 -0.19
N ILE A 45 2.67 6.09 0.87
CA ILE A 45 1.36 6.47 1.38
C ILE A 45 1.60 7.31 2.63
N LYS A 46 1.05 8.52 2.65
CA LYS A 46 1.21 9.47 3.76
C LYS A 46 -0.14 9.75 4.37
N MET A 47 -0.23 9.60 5.69
CA MET A 47 -1.43 9.90 6.44
C MET A 47 -1.25 11.23 7.18
N TYR A 48 -2.24 12.09 7.04
CA TYR A 48 -2.27 13.42 7.61
C TYR A 48 -3.32 13.50 8.73
N GLN A 49 -3.06 14.36 9.71
CA GLN A 49 -4.01 14.77 10.73
C GLN A 49 -4.06 16.29 10.77
N ILE A 50 -5.21 16.85 11.15
CA ILE A 50 -5.38 18.30 11.33
C ILE A 50 -4.95 18.62 12.77
N LEU A 51 -4.00 19.54 12.92
CA LEU A 51 -3.57 20.05 14.22
C LEU A 51 -4.55 21.11 14.75
N ASP A 52 -4.48 21.44 16.03
CA ASP A 52 -5.31 22.48 16.66
C ASP A 52 -5.19 23.85 15.95
N ALA A 53 -4.03 24.12 15.32
CA ALA A 53 -3.78 25.31 14.52
C ALA A 53 -4.48 25.31 13.14
N GLY A 54 -5.24 24.26 12.81
CA GLY A 54 -5.90 24.07 11.51
C GLY A 54 -4.97 23.64 10.37
N VAL A 55 -3.72 23.27 10.68
CA VAL A 55 -2.71 22.87 9.69
C VAL A 55 -2.65 21.35 9.59
N GLU A 56 -2.61 20.82 8.37
CA GLU A 56 -2.38 19.39 8.14
C GLU A 56 -0.92 19.01 8.43
N SER A 57 -0.73 17.92 9.18
CA SER A 57 0.58 17.39 9.54
C SER A 57 0.65 15.89 9.29
N GLU A 58 1.75 15.43 8.69
CA GLU A 58 2.01 14.00 8.47
C GLU A 58 2.25 13.31 9.82
N TYR A 59 1.41 12.34 10.19
CA TYR A 59 1.59 11.56 11.41
C TYR A 59 2.12 10.14 11.15
N PHE A 60 1.89 9.61 9.94
CA PHE A 60 2.31 8.26 9.59
C PHE A 60 2.65 8.11 8.10
N ASN A 61 3.65 7.30 7.80
CA ASN A 61 4.02 6.94 6.43
C ASN A 61 4.12 5.41 6.29
N ILE A 62 3.64 4.91 5.15
CA ILE A 62 3.93 3.57 4.65
C ILE A 62 4.72 3.71 3.36
N THR A 63 5.95 3.20 3.34
CA THR A 63 6.82 3.20 2.16
C THR A 63 6.98 1.77 1.66
N LEU A 64 6.71 1.56 0.38
CA LEU A 64 6.78 0.28 -0.31
C LEU A 64 7.92 0.33 -1.34
N GLU A 65 8.66 -0.77 -1.47
CA GLU A 65 9.76 -0.92 -2.43
C GLU A 65 9.47 -2.07 -3.41
N ASN A 66 9.87 -1.90 -4.67
CA ASN A 66 9.63 -2.86 -5.77
C ASN A 66 8.16 -3.26 -5.88
N VAL A 67 7.33 -2.26 -6.13
CA VAL A 67 5.87 -2.35 -6.08
C VAL A 67 5.32 -2.88 -7.40
N LYS A 68 4.31 -3.73 -7.33
CA LYS A 68 3.51 -4.15 -8.48
C LYS A 68 2.04 -3.88 -8.21
N VAL A 69 1.36 -3.34 -9.23
CA VAL A 69 -0.10 -3.29 -9.25
C VAL A 69 -0.59 -4.69 -9.59
N THR A 70 -1.31 -5.33 -8.67
CA THR A 70 -1.80 -6.72 -8.86
C THR A 70 -3.26 -6.81 -9.23
N GLY A 71 -4.01 -5.71 -9.09
CA GLY A 71 -5.41 -5.64 -9.44
C GLY A 71 -5.89 -4.20 -9.43
N ILE A 72 -6.83 -3.90 -10.33
CA ILE A 72 -7.60 -2.66 -10.32
C ILE A 72 -9.07 -3.05 -10.50
N THR A 73 -9.93 -2.60 -9.58
CA THR A 73 -11.38 -2.81 -9.64
C THR A 73 -12.07 -1.46 -9.79
N PRO A 74 -12.63 -1.15 -10.97
CA PRO A 74 -13.37 0.09 -11.15
C PRO A 74 -14.77 -0.01 -10.52
N ASN A 75 -15.19 1.07 -9.90
CA ASN A 75 -16.57 1.31 -9.48
C ASN A 75 -17.24 2.23 -10.51
N LEU A 76 -18.07 1.63 -11.36
CA LEU A 76 -18.77 2.33 -12.45
C LEU A 76 -20.06 3.03 -11.99
N PHE A 77 -20.36 3.03 -10.69
CA PHE A 77 -21.37 3.88 -10.10
C PHE A 77 -20.69 5.19 -9.65
N PRO A 78 -21.01 6.35 -10.27
CA PRO A 78 -20.39 7.61 -9.90
C PRO A 78 -20.67 7.94 -8.43
N ASP A 79 -19.66 8.44 -7.72
CA ASP A 79 -19.87 8.97 -6.38
C ASP A 79 -20.54 10.35 -6.49
N SER A 80 -21.59 10.57 -5.70
CA SER A 80 -22.36 11.81 -5.70
C SER A 80 -21.55 13.00 -5.19
N GLY A 81 -20.49 12.75 -4.42
CA GLY A 81 -19.59 13.78 -3.90
C GLY A 81 -18.55 14.29 -4.90
N THR A 82 -18.02 13.42 -5.76
CA THR A 82 -16.88 13.74 -6.66
C THR A 82 -17.33 13.96 -8.11
N GLY A 83 -18.52 13.47 -8.46
CA GLY A 83 -19.06 13.56 -9.82
C GLY A 83 -18.37 12.64 -10.82
N THR A 84 -17.55 11.69 -10.34
CA THR A 84 -16.81 10.75 -11.17
C THR A 84 -16.85 9.33 -10.60
N HIS A 85 -16.30 8.38 -11.35
CA HIS A 85 -16.12 6.99 -10.96
C HIS A 85 -14.88 6.84 -10.08
N SER A 86 -14.84 5.81 -9.24
CA SER A 86 -13.65 5.47 -8.46
C SER A 86 -13.04 4.15 -8.91
N GLU A 87 -11.76 3.94 -8.60
CA GLU A 87 -11.05 2.68 -8.81
C GLU A 87 -10.33 2.27 -7.53
N THR A 88 -10.37 0.96 -7.26
CA THR A 88 -9.69 0.32 -6.15
C THR A 88 -8.45 -0.41 -6.66
N ILE A 89 -7.28 0.02 -6.21
CA ILE A 89 -5.97 -0.44 -6.66
C ILE A 89 -5.35 -1.33 -5.60
N GLN A 90 -4.83 -2.48 -6.00
CA GLN A 90 -4.12 -3.40 -5.14
C GLN A 90 -2.62 -3.39 -5.44
N LEU A 91 -1.82 -3.20 -4.38
CA LEU A 91 -0.37 -3.10 -4.44
C LEU A 91 0.28 -4.26 -3.69
N ARG A 92 1.20 -4.96 -4.35
CA ARG A 92 2.18 -5.84 -3.71
C ARG A 92 3.57 -5.24 -3.79
N TYR A 93 4.46 -5.69 -2.91
CA TYR A 93 5.77 -5.10 -2.69
C TYR A 93 6.74 -6.17 -2.18
N GLU A 94 8.04 -5.91 -2.32
CA GLU A 94 9.09 -6.78 -1.77
C GLU A 94 9.51 -6.38 -0.36
N ALA A 95 9.45 -5.08 -0.06
CA ALA A 95 9.71 -4.54 1.27
C ALA A 95 8.71 -3.42 1.60
N ILE A 96 8.46 -3.29 2.90
CA ILE A 96 7.57 -2.29 3.48
C ILE A 96 8.23 -1.68 4.71
N THR A 97 8.10 -0.36 4.82
CA THR A 97 8.54 0.42 5.98
C THR A 97 7.35 1.19 6.52
N TRP A 98 7.11 1.05 7.82
CA TRP A 98 6.14 1.84 8.57
C TRP A 98 6.90 2.87 9.40
N LYS A 99 6.44 4.12 9.36
CA LYS A 99 7.01 5.21 10.13
C LYS A 99 5.89 5.96 10.84
N HIS A 100 5.95 5.99 12.16
CA HIS A 100 5.25 7.00 12.94
C HIS A 100 6.14 8.25 12.99
N CYS A 101 5.62 9.39 12.52
CA CYS A 101 6.39 10.61 12.38
C CYS A 101 6.81 11.17 13.74
N ASP A 102 5.88 11.16 14.70
CA ASP A 102 6.20 11.52 16.08
C ASP A 102 7.08 10.44 16.72
N GLY A 103 8.16 10.89 17.36
CA GLY A 103 9.21 10.02 17.89
C GLY A 103 10.08 9.31 16.85
N ASN A 104 9.83 9.50 15.54
CA ASN A 104 10.55 8.83 14.44
C ASN A 104 10.65 7.30 14.61
N ILE A 105 9.54 6.68 15.03
CA ILE A 105 9.47 5.24 15.28
C ILE A 105 9.32 4.54 13.93
N ILE A 106 10.33 3.78 13.53
CA ILE A 106 10.43 3.14 12.21
C ILE A 106 10.58 1.63 12.37
N TYR A 107 9.81 0.88 11.57
CA TYR A 107 9.96 -0.55 11.42
C TYR A 107 9.93 -0.95 9.95
N LYS A 108 10.76 -1.91 9.55
CA LYS A 108 10.88 -2.39 8.17
C LYS A 108 10.79 -3.91 8.14
N ASP A 109 10.03 -4.43 7.18
CA ASP A 109 10.03 -5.86 6.84
C ASP A 109 10.34 -6.03 5.34
N SER A 110 11.06 -7.10 4.99
CA SER A 110 11.33 -7.48 3.61
C SER A 110 11.32 -8.99 3.42
N TRP A 111 10.73 -9.47 2.32
CA TRP A 111 10.53 -10.91 2.13
C TRP A 111 11.85 -11.71 2.20
N ASN A 112 12.93 -11.14 1.67
CA ASN A 112 14.24 -11.78 1.54
C ASN A 112 15.14 -11.69 2.78
N HIS A 113 14.70 -11.10 3.90
CA HIS A 113 15.57 -10.96 5.09
C HIS A 113 15.89 -12.30 5.80
N ARG A 114 15.34 -13.43 5.36
CA ARG A 114 15.53 -14.76 5.99
C ARG A 114 16.30 -15.76 5.13
N ALA A 115 16.89 -15.35 4.01
CA ALA A 115 17.73 -16.21 3.17
C ALA A 115 19.22 -15.83 3.30
N THR A 116 19.72 -15.74 4.53
CA THR A 116 21.17 -15.77 4.79
C THR A 116 21.45 -17.04 5.59
N ALA A 117 22.34 -17.85 5.03
CA ALA A 117 22.67 -19.22 5.41
C ALA A 117 23.14 -19.38 6.87
#